data_AF-A0A8C0XC84-F1
#
_entry.id   AF-A0A8C0XC84-F1
#
_cell.length_a   1.000
_cell.length_b   1.000
_cell.length_c   1.000
_cell.angle_alpha   90.00
_cell.angle_beta   90.00
_cell.angle_gamma   90.00
#
_symmetry.space_group_name_H-M   'P 1'
#
loop_
_entity.id
_entity.type
_entity.pdbx_description
1 polymer ?
#
loop_
_entity_poly.entity_id
_entity_poly.type
_entity_poly.pdbx_seq_one_letter_code
_entity_poly.pdbx_strand_id
1 'polypeptide(L)'
;PVSPFSPLGKYVVFFFYPLDFTFVCPTEIIAFSDRAEEFKKLNCQVIGASVDSHFCHLAWINTPKKQGGLGPMNIPLVSDPKRTIAQDYGVLKSDEGISFRYILLEWWSGAFIKRLTSLLESLFF
;
A
#
# COMPACT_ATOMS: atom_id res chain seq x y z
N PRO A 1 4.76 -21.97 5.60
CA PRO A 1 6.16 -22.05 5.13
C PRO A 1 6.30 -21.37 3.76
N VAL A 2 6.61 -20.07 3.77
CA VAL A 2 7.13 -19.39 2.57
C VAL A 2 8.63 -19.70 2.49
N SER A 3 9.06 -20.30 1.39
CA SER A 3 10.43 -20.81 1.25
C SER A 3 11.44 -19.65 1.15
N PRO A 4 12.62 -19.75 1.79
CA PRO A 4 13.64 -18.70 1.78
C PRO A 4 14.41 -18.56 0.45
N PHE A 5 14.01 -19.27 -0.60
CA PHE A 5 14.62 -19.18 -1.92
C PHE A 5 13.54 -19.29 -3.02
N SER A 6 12.93 -18.16 -3.36
CA SER A 6 12.25 -17.97 -4.65
C SER A 6 13.20 -17.21 -5.59
N PRO A 7 13.58 -17.77 -6.75
CA PRO A 7 14.68 -17.24 -7.56
C PRO A 7 14.32 -16.01 -8.44
N LEU A 8 13.44 -15.10 -8.01
CA LEU A 8 13.10 -13.87 -8.76
C LEU A 8 12.70 -12.70 -7.81
N GLY A 9 13.71 -12.00 -7.28
CA GLY A 9 13.61 -10.96 -6.25
C GLY A 9 12.86 -9.69 -6.67
N LYS A 10 11.55 -9.67 -6.44
CA LYS A 10 10.71 -8.47 -6.51
C LYS A 10 10.66 -7.78 -5.16
N TYR A 11 11.03 -6.51 -5.09
CA TYR A 11 10.85 -5.68 -3.90
C TYR A 11 9.36 -5.41 -3.70
N VAL A 12 8.94 -5.19 -2.46
CA VAL A 12 7.55 -4.82 -2.17
C VAL A 12 7.53 -3.58 -1.28
N VAL A 13 6.84 -2.55 -1.76
CA VAL A 13 6.36 -1.44 -0.94
C VAL A 13 4.98 -1.87 -0.44
N PHE A 14 4.89 -2.20 0.83
CA PHE A 14 3.63 -2.60 1.46
C PHE A 14 3.22 -1.49 2.41
N PHE A 15 2.06 -0.87 2.18
CA PHE A 15 1.62 0.25 3.00
C PHE A 15 0.22 0.03 3.55
N PHE A 16 0.03 0.46 4.80
CA PHE A 16 -1.23 0.46 5.49
C PHE A 16 -1.83 1.86 5.49
N TYR A 17 -3.12 1.92 5.22
CA TYR A 17 -3.91 3.13 5.40
C TYR A 17 -5.11 2.83 6.31
N PRO A 18 -5.56 3.79 7.16
CA PRO A 18 -6.49 3.48 8.23
C PRO A 18 -7.86 2.96 7.78
N LEU A 19 -8.50 3.66 6.83
CA LEU A 19 -9.87 3.39 6.38
C LEU A 19 -10.14 3.93 4.96
N ASP A 20 -10.93 3.18 4.20
CA ASP A 20 -11.56 3.61 2.96
C ASP A 20 -12.49 4.82 3.20
N PHE A 21 -12.72 5.62 2.15
CA PHE A 21 -13.63 6.80 2.18
C PHE A 21 -13.29 7.89 3.21
N THR A 22 -12.03 7.97 3.65
CA THR A 22 -11.56 9.04 4.54
C THR A 22 -10.83 10.16 3.79
N PHE A 23 -10.78 11.35 4.41
CA PHE A 23 -10.32 12.59 3.76
C PHE A 23 -8.81 12.67 3.51
N VAL A 24 -7.99 11.88 4.21
CA VAL A 24 -6.52 12.03 4.20
C VAL A 24 -5.83 10.83 3.52
N CYS A 25 -6.56 9.85 2.95
CA CYS A 25 -5.97 8.66 2.33
C CYS A 25 -5.89 8.61 0.80
N PRO A 26 -6.77 9.24 -0.01
CA PRO A 26 -6.79 8.93 -1.43
C PRO A 26 -5.56 9.47 -2.16
N THR A 27 -4.98 10.59 -1.71
CA THR A 27 -3.82 11.20 -2.37
C THR A 27 -2.60 10.29 -2.40
N GLU A 28 -2.27 9.63 -1.27
CA GLU A 28 -1.12 8.71 -1.18
C GLU A 28 -1.36 7.46 -2.04
N ILE A 29 -2.55 6.86 -1.91
CA ILE A 29 -2.95 5.66 -2.67
C ILE A 29 -2.93 5.95 -4.18
N ILE A 30 -3.50 7.09 -4.60
CA ILE A 30 -3.52 7.53 -5.99
C ILE A 30 -2.10 7.80 -6.49
N ALA A 31 -1.25 8.47 -5.70
CA ALA A 31 0.11 8.78 -6.14
C ALA A 31 0.95 7.50 -6.34
N PHE A 32 0.81 6.50 -5.46
CA PHE A 32 1.43 5.19 -5.68
C PHE A 32 0.89 4.48 -6.93
N SER A 33 -0.42 4.56 -7.17
CA SER A 33 -1.06 4.00 -8.36
C SER A 33 -0.60 4.66 -9.66
N ASP A 34 -0.55 5.99 -9.69
CA ASP A 34 -0.14 6.77 -10.86
C ASP A 34 1.34 6.50 -11.21
N ARG A 35 2.17 6.15 -10.21
CA ARG A 35 3.60 5.83 -10.36
C ARG A 35 3.91 4.33 -10.36
N ALA A 36 2.91 3.45 -10.39
CA ALA A 36 3.11 1.99 -10.28
C ALA A 36 4.11 1.43 -11.31
N GLU A 37 4.14 2.00 -12.52
CA GLU A 37 5.08 1.60 -13.58
C GLU A 37 6.54 2.00 -13.27
N GLU A 38 6.79 3.06 -12.49
CA GLU A 38 8.14 3.41 -12.03
C GLU A 38 8.66 2.35 -11.04
N PHE A 39 7.83 1.91 -10.10
CA PHE A 39 8.17 0.83 -9.18
C PHE A 39 8.41 -0.48 -9.93
N LYS A 40 7.57 -0.81 -10.91
CA LYS A 40 7.70 -2.02 -11.73
C LYS A 40 9.01 -2.06 -12.52
N LYS A 41 9.48 -0.92 -13.06
CA LYS A 41 10.80 -0.79 -13.70
C LYS A 41 11.96 -1.06 -12.75
N LEU A 42 11.75 -0.86 -11.44
CA LEU A 42 12.71 -1.19 -10.37
C LEU A 42 12.55 -2.61 -9.85
N ASN A 43 11.75 -3.44 -10.53
CA ASN A 43 11.35 -4.77 -10.05
C ASN A 43 10.70 -4.70 -8.65
N CYS A 44 9.93 -3.63 -8.39
CA CYS A 44 9.21 -3.39 -7.15
C CYS A 44 7.70 -3.43 -7.40
N GLN A 45 6.96 -4.10 -6.52
CA GLN A 45 5.51 -4.04 -6.44
C GLN A 45 5.10 -3.08 -5.35
N VAL A 46 3.93 -2.45 -5.52
CA VAL A 46 3.32 -1.59 -4.51
C VAL A 46 1.97 -2.18 -4.16
N ILE A 47 1.69 -2.35 -2.88
CA ILE A 47 0.49 -3.00 -2.38
C ILE A 47 -0.02 -2.18 -1.19
N GLY A 48 -1.28 -1.75 -1.26
CA GLY A 48 -1.97 -1.08 -0.15
C GLY A 48 -2.77 -2.08 0.69
N ALA A 49 -3.00 -1.78 1.96
CA ALA A 49 -3.84 -2.59 2.84
C ALA A 49 -4.63 -1.73 3.84
N SER A 50 -5.87 -2.12 4.13
CA SER A 50 -6.64 -1.61 5.27
C SER A 50 -7.52 -2.70 5.87
N VAL A 51 -8.18 -2.37 6.98
CA VAL A 51 -9.11 -3.28 7.67
C VAL A 51 -10.47 -3.40 6.96
N ASP A 52 -10.67 -2.68 5.86
CA ASP A 52 -11.93 -2.65 5.14
C ASP A 52 -12.15 -3.94 4.34
N SER A 53 -13.42 -4.19 3.97
CA SER A 53 -13.75 -5.34 3.12
C SER A 53 -13.37 -5.09 1.66
N HIS A 54 -13.13 -6.15 0.90
CA HIS A 54 -12.91 -6.05 -0.54
C HIS A 54 -14.08 -5.41 -1.30
N PHE A 55 -15.31 -5.48 -0.76
CA PHE A 55 -16.47 -4.77 -1.29
C PHE A 55 -16.33 -3.25 -1.11
N CYS A 56 -15.81 -2.80 0.04
CA CYS A 56 -15.52 -1.39 0.30
C CYS A 56 -14.46 -0.87 -0.67
N HIS A 57 -13.37 -1.62 -0.86
CA HIS A 57 -12.33 -1.25 -1.82
C HIS A 57 -12.88 -1.10 -3.23
N LEU A 58 -13.68 -2.06 -3.69
CA LEU A 58 -14.27 -2.03 -5.02
C LEU A 58 -15.21 -0.82 -5.19
N ALA A 59 -16.03 -0.52 -4.18
CA ALA A 59 -16.88 0.66 -4.19
C ALA A 59 -16.05 1.95 -4.25
N TRP A 60 -14.93 2.01 -3.52
CA TRP A 60 -14.08 3.20 -3.48
C TRP A 60 -13.29 3.40 -4.78
N ILE A 61 -12.83 2.32 -5.42
CA ILE A 61 -12.23 2.31 -6.76
C ILE A 61 -13.24 2.80 -7.81
N ASN A 62 -14.48 2.35 -7.72
CA ASN A 62 -15.54 2.76 -8.65
C ASN A 62 -16.04 4.20 -8.40
N THR A 63 -15.69 4.80 -7.27
CA THR A 63 -16.03 6.20 -6.97
C THR A 63 -15.05 7.13 -7.71
N PRO A 64 -15.53 8.15 -8.45
CA PRO A 64 -14.64 9.08 -9.14
C PRO A 64 -13.73 9.86 -8.18
N LYS A 65 -12.49 10.16 -8.59
CA LYS A 65 -11.53 11.00 -7.83
C LYS A 65 -12.14 12.35 -7.39
N LYS A 66 -12.98 12.97 -8.24
CA LYS A 66 -13.69 14.23 -7.95
C LYS A 66 -14.70 14.13 -6.80
N GLN A 67 -15.11 12.92 -6.43
CA GLN A 67 -16.07 12.63 -5.36
C GLN A 67 -15.38 12.01 -4.14
N GLY A 68 -14.04 12.09 -4.04
CA GLY A 68 -13.28 11.49 -2.94
C GLY A 68 -13.01 9.99 -3.11
N GLY A 69 -13.27 9.43 -4.30
CA GLY A 69 -12.90 8.06 -4.65
C GLY A 69 -11.47 7.91 -5.13
N LEU A 70 -11.07 6.67 -5.43
CA LEU A 70 -9.75 6.37 -5.98
C LEU A 70 -9.71 6.45 -7.51
N GLY A 71 -10.82 6.11 -8.17
CA GLY A 71 -10.84 5.85 -9.61
C GLY A 71 -10.04 4.59 -9.97
N PRO A 72 -9.70 4.40 -11.26
CA PRO A 72 -8.92 3.25 -11.72
C PRO A 72 -7.58 3.13 -11.00
N MET A 73 -7.26 1.93 -10.53
CA MET A 73 -6.06 1.64 -9.74
C MET A 73 -5.11 0.69 -10.48
N ASN A 74 -3.82 0.99 -10.42
CA ASN A 74 -2.73 0.19 -10.98
C ASN A 74 -2.02 -0.67 -9.91
N ILE A 75 -2.45 -0.58 -8.66
CA ILE A 75 -1.91 -1.33 -7.52
C ILE A 75 -3.04 -2.12 -6.84
N PRO A 76 -2.77 -3.31 -6.29
CA PRO A 76 -3.75 -4.05 -5.49
C PRO A 76 -3.96 -3.40 -4.12
N LEU A 77 -5.19 -3.50 -3.63
CA LEU A 77 -5.58 -3.16 -2.26
C LEU A 77 -6.00 -4.44 -1.52
N VAL A 78 -5.34 -4.73 -0.41
CA VAL A 78 -5.55 -5.91 0.42
C VAL A 78 -6.57 -5.60 1.51
N SER A 79 -7.60 -6.44 1.57
CA SER A 79 -8.65 -6.38 2.57
C SER A 79 -8.27 -7.23 3.78
N ASP A 80 -8.20 -6.60 4.97
CA ASP A 80 -7.89 -7.26 6.25
C ASP A 80 -9.03 -7.10 7.28
N PRO A 81 -10.25 -7.60 7.02
CA PRO A 81 -11.39 -7.43 7.92
C PRO A 81 -11.22 -8.21 9.24
N LYS A 82 -10.35 -9.22 9.23
CA LYS A 82 -10.00 -9.99 10.44
C LYS A 82 -8.90 -9.32 11.26
N ARG A 83 -8.29 -8.24 10.75
CA ARG A 83 -7.22 -7.46 11.39
C ARG A 83 -5.96 -8.28 11.71
N THR A 84 -5.85 -9.46 11.12
CA THR A 84 -4.74 -10.38 11.38
C THR A 84 -3.47 -9.86 10.73
N ILE A 85 -3.57 -9.27 9.54
CA ILE A 85 -2.41 -8.72 8.83
C ILE A 85 -1.92 -7.47 9.57
N ALA A 86 -2.80 -6.53 9.89
CA ALA A 86 -2.44 -5.32 10.64
C ALA A 86 -1.84 -5.66 12.01
N GLN A 87 -2.33 -6.72 12.67
CA GLN A 87 -1.78 -7.19 13.94
C GLN A 87 -0.39 -7.81 13.77
N ASP A 88 -0.20 -8.69 12.78
CA ASP A 88 1.09 -9.35 12.51
C ASP A 88 2.19 -8.34 12.16
N TYR A 89 1.84 -7.26 11.46
CA TYR A 89 2.75 -6.15 11.15
C TYR A 89 2.92 -5.15 12.29
N GLY A 90 2.19 -5.31 13.42
CA GLY A 90 2.28 -4.42 14.58
C GLY A 90 1.72 -3.01 14.34
N VAL A 91 0.87 -2.84 13.33
CA VAL A 91 0.29 -1.56 12.91
C VAL A 91 -1.18 -1.41 13.27
N LEU A 92 -1.78 -2.41 13.93
CA LEU A 92 -3.17 -2.34 14.39
C LEU A 92 -3.31 -1.43 15.61
N LYS A 93 -4.11 -0.38 15.50
CA LYS A 93 -4.64 0.36 16.65
C LYS A 93 -5.78 -0.44 17.28
N SER A 94 -5.48 -1.17 18.34
CA SER A 94 -6.43 -2.10 18.95
C SER A 94 -7.64 -1.41 19.59
N ASP A 95 -7.48 -0.17 20.02
CA ASP A 95 -8.51 0.70 20.60
C ASP A 95 -9.47 1.26 19.54
N GLU A 96 -8.96 1.63 18.37
CA GLU A 96 -9.76 2.19 17.27
C GLU A 96 -10.25 1.12 16.27
N GLY A 97 -9.61 -0.05 16.24
CA GLY A 97 -9.93 -1.14 15.30
C GLY A 97 -9.49 -0.89 13.86
N ILE A 98 -8.55 0.05 13.65
CA ILE A 98 -8.01 0.48 12.35
C ILE A 98 -6.47 0.36 12.34
N SER A 99 -5.84 0.47 11.18
CA SER A 99 -4.37 0.50 11.09
C SER A 99 -3.80 1.92 11.26
N PHE A 100 -2.56 2.01 11.73
CA PHE A 100 -1.74 3.21 11.57
C PHE A 100 -1.43 3.44 10.09
N ARG A 101 -1.15 4.70 9.73
CA ARG A 101 -0.44 5.00 8.47
C ARG A 101 0.97 4.47 8.60
N TYR A 102 1.31 3.47 7.81
CA TYR A 102 2.59 2.81 7.92
C TYR A 102 3.05 2.37 6.53
N ILE A 103 4.29 2.65 6.18
CA ILE A 103 4.90 2.21 4.92
C ILE A 103 6.04 1.27 5.30
N LEU A 104 5.93 0.03 4.84
CA LEU A 104 6.96 -0.96 4.95
C LEU A 104 7.61 -1.19 3.60
N LEU A 105 8.93 -1.37 3.64
CA LEU A 105 9.75 -1.71 2.49
C LEU A 105 10.43 -3.03 2.80
N GLU A 106 10.00 -4.10 2.13
CA GLU A 106 10.62 -5.42 2.31
C GLU A 106 11.56 -5.78 1.14
N TRP A 107 12.70 -6.36 1.54
CA TRP A 107 13.87 -6.84 0.78
C TRP A 107 15.09 -5.90 0.67
N TRP A 108 16.29 -6.46 0.89
CA TRP A 108 17.50 -5.75 1.29
C TRP A 108 18.60 -5.82 0.21
N SER A 109 18.84 -4.71 -0.49
CA SER A 109 20.15 -4.38 -1.07
C SER A 109 20.37 -2.86 -1.08
N GLY A 110 21.57 -2.40 -0.69
CA GLY A 110 21.84 -0.99 -0.35
C GLY A 110 21.71 0.03 -1.50
N ALA A 111 21.80 -0.40 -2.76
CA ALA A 111 21.65 0.50 -3.92
C ALA A 111 20.18 0.81 -4.24
N PHE A 112 19.28 -0.16 -4.00
CA PHE A 112 17.83 0.02 -4.19
C PHE A 112 17.26 1.01 -3.18
N ILE A 113 17.70 0.92 -1.91
CA ILE A 113 17.23 1.78 -0.81
C ILE A 113 17.38 3.26 -1.19
N LYS A 114 18.54 3.70 -1.68
CA LYS A 114 18.74 5.12 -2.05
C LYS A 114 17.79 5.61 -3.14
N ARG A 115 17.59 4.81 -4.20
CA ARG A 115 16.73 5.18 -5.33
C ARG A 115 15.26 5.18 -4.95
N LEU A 116 14.86 4.23 -4.11
CA LEU A 116 13.49 4.15 -3.59
C LEU A 116 13.20 5.26 -2.59
N THR A 117 14.13 5.59 -1.69
CA THR A 117 13.99 6.72 -0.77
C THR A 117 13.78 8.02 -1.56
N SER A 118 14.57 8.28 -2.61
CA SER A 118 14.35 9.44 -3.47
C SER A 118 12.98 9.41 -4.18
N LEU A 119 12.51 8.23 -4.60
CA LEU A 119 11.20 8.07 -5.23
C LEU A 119 10.06 8.36 -4.23
N LEU A 120 10.19 7.86 -3.00
CA LEU A 120 9.24 8.07 -1.90
C LEU A 120 9.26 9.53 -1.43
N GLU A 121 10.44 10.14 -1.29
CA GLU A 121 10.57 11.56 -0.98
C GLU A 121 9.82 12.40 -2.02
N SER A 122 9.98 12.12 -3.31
CA SER A 122 9.24 12.85 -4.35
C SER A 122 7.75 12.51 -4.44
N LEU A 123 7.27 11.53 -3.66
CA LEU A 123 5.86 11.15 -3.52
C LEU A 123 5.22 11.89 -2.34
N PHE A 124 5.99 12.17 -1.28
CA PHE A 124 5.51 12.74 -0.02
C PHE A 124 5.96 14.20 0.22
N PHE A 125 6.90 14.74 -0.57
CA PHE A 125 7.41 16.12 -0.52
C PHE A 125 7.41 16.75 -1.92
#